data_AF-A0A8J1W0J4-F1
#
_entry.id   AF-A0A8J1W0J4-F1
#
_cell.length_a   1.000
_cell.length_b   1.000
_cell.length_c   1.000
_cell.angle_alpha   90.00
_cell.angle_beta   90.00
_cell.angle_gamma   90.00
#
_symmetry.space_group_name_H-M   'P 1'
#
loop_
_entity.id
_entity.type
_entity.pdbx_description
1 polymer ?
#
loop_
_entity_poly.entity_id
_entity_poly.type
_entity_poly.pdbx_seq_one_letter_code
_entity_poly.pdbx_strand_id
1 'polypeptide(L)'
;MTTAPAATAKPWGLWNEIWFQGRKTLLVVLALSFVQGVLTNLARPVLLKLVVDASMDEATETSELVILLFVFAFILVAEGILIIRLRQLVCADFVRGLLAWIIPVVHLKVMRRTRNSGKINKSPSPTSTAKKPKPNTTATGTNELTLIGNDLLRVCDDLRIGVYGFAASLVGIASGLVGLVYFVGAPALVGVGFMAGYIVFSTFVSREVMAPIIKKETAIADGRLGTMREMVSGIQQVKYLTWEENYLQLLFDKRKRELREILRHRAYQ
;
A
#
# COMPACT_ATOMS: atom_id res chain seq x y z
N MET A 1 38.79 32.74 8.08
CA MET A 1 37.87 31.57 8.08
C MET A 1 36.45 32.08 8.10
N THR A 2 35.87 32.25 6.92
CA THR A 2 34.51 32.79 6.72
C THR A 2 33.49 31.67 6.88
N THR A 3 32.73 31.69 7.98
CA THR A 3 31.59 30.80 8.19
C THR A 3 30.49 31.18 7.20
N ALA A 4 30.21 30.30 6.24
CA ALA A 4 29.07 30.45 5.34
C ALA A 4 27.77 30.48 6.18
N PRO A 5 26.83 31.39 5.90
CA PRO A 5 25.56 31.43 6.61
C PRO A 5 24.78 30.16 6.28
N ALA A 6 24.35 29.45 7.33
CA ALA A 6 23.45 28.31 7.21
C ALA A 6 22.15 28.80 6.54
N ALA A 7 22.04 28.57 5.23
CA ALA A 7 20.82 28.82 4.49
C ALA A 7 19.69 28.08 5.21
N THR A 8 18.74 28.85 5.75
CA THR A 8 17.51 28.36 6.36
C THR A 8 16.67 27.73 5.26
N ALA A 9 17.02 26.49 4.90
CA ALA A 9 16.28 25.69 3.94
C ALA A 9 14.87 25.49 4.51
N LYS A 10 13.87 26.02 3.80
CA LYS A 10 12.44 25.76 4.04
C LYS A 10 12.26 24.25 4.27
N PRO A 11 11.52 23.79 5.30
CA PRO A 11 11.34 22.36 5.52
C PRO A 11 10.63 21.77 4.30
N TRP A 12 11.37 21.02 3.49
CA TRP A 12 10.81 20.29 2.37
C TRP A 12 9.91 19.18 2.92
N GLY A 13 8.66 19.15 2.47
CA GLY A 13 7.75 18.06 2.80
C GLY A 13 8.23 16.75 2.17
N LEU A 14 8.10 15.63 2.89
CA LEU A 14 8.45 14.29 2.42
C LEU A 14 7.75 13.95 1.09
N TRP A 15 6.51 14.40 0.91
CA TRP A 15 5.73 14.23 -0.32
C TRP A 15 6.36 14.90 -1.54
N ASN A 16 7.00 16.06 -1.36
CA ASN A 16 7.66 16.76 -2.46
C ASN A 16 8.91 16.02 -2.92
N GLU A 17 9.63 15.40 -1.99
CA GLU A 17 10.82 14.62 -2.29
C GLU A 17 10.47 13.31 -3.01
N ILE A 18 9.44 12.60 -2.52
CA ILE A 18 8.92 11.39 -3.18
C ILE A 18 8.45 11.72 -4.60
N TRP A 19 7.72 12.82 -4.78
CA TRP A 19 7.31 13.28 -6.10
C TRP A 19 8.51 13.59 -6.99
N PHE A 20 9.50 14.33 -6.48
CA PHE A 20 10.67 14.73 -7.26
C PHE A 20 11.48 13.53 -7.76
N GLN A 21 11.63 12.50 -6.93
CA GLN A 21 12.33 11.26 -7.29
C GLN A 21 11.52 10.41 -8.29
N GLY A 22 10.20 10.32 -8.11
CA GLY A 22 9.34 9.44 -8.90
C GLY A 22 8.74 10.05 -10.17
N ARG A 23 8.73 11.39 -10.33
CA ARG A 23 7.89 12.07 -11.34
C ARG A 23 8.09 11.59 -12.78
N LYS A 24 9.32 11.27 -13.19
CA LYS A 24 9.59 10.84 -14.57
C LYS A 24 8.94 9.49 -14.84
N THR A 25 9.16 8.53 -13.93
CA THR A 25 8.55 7.20 -14.00
C THR A 25 7.03 7.28 -13.87
N LEU A 26 6.51 8.08 -12.94
CA LEU A 26 5.07 8.26 -12.75
C LEU A 26 4.39 8.87 -13.98
N LEU A 27 5.00 9.84 -14.66
CA LEU A 27 4.45 10.42 -15.89
C LEU A 27 4.43 9.40 -17.03
N VAL A 28 5.48 8.58 -17.18
CA VAL A 28 5.51 7.51 -18.18
C VAL A 28 4.46 6.44 -17.86
N VAL A 29 4.33 6.05 -16.59
CA VAL A 29 3.26 5.13 -16.14
C VAL A 29 1.90 5.71 -16.49
N LEU A 30 1.64 6.98 -16.17
CA LEU A 30 0.36 7.62 -16.44
C LEU A 30 0.03 7.67 -17.94
N ALA A 31 1.00 8.02 -18.78
CA ALA A 31 0.82 8.04 -20.23
C ALA A 31 0.55 6.64 -20.79
N LEU A 32 1.30 5.62 -20.34
CA LEU A 32 1.10 4.24 -20.77
C LEU A 32 -0.22 3.68 -20.23
N SER A 33 -0.62 4.02 -19.00
CA SER A 33 -1.91 3.64 -18.40
C SER A 33 -3.08 4.22 -19.19
N PHE A 34 -2.92 5.44 -19.72
CA PHE A 34 -3.93 6.05 -20.56
C PHE A 34 -4.15 5.25 -21.85
N VAL A 35 -3.06 4.96 -22.57
CA VAL A 35 -3.10 4.15 -23.79
C VAL A 35 -3.68 2.77 -23.49
N GLN A 36 -3.19 2.11 -22.44
CA GLN A 36 -3.67 0.80 -22.00
C GLN A 36 -5.17 0.80 -21.69
N GLY A 37 -5.65 1.78 -20.92
CA GLY A 37 -7.05 1.87 -20.52
C GLY A 37 -7.99 2.01 -21.71
N VAL A 38 -7.61 2.80 -22.72
CA VAL A 38 -8.38 2.97 -23.95
C VAL A 38 -8.39 1.67 -24.78
N LEU A 39 -7.23 1.01 -24.92
CA LEU A 39 -7.14 -0.25 -25.66
C LEU A 39 -7.99 -1.36 -25.04
N THR A 40 -7.90 -1.54 -23.71
CA THR A 40 -8.61 -2.62 -23.01
C THR A 40 -10.12 -2.39 -22.96
N ASN A 41 -10.58 -1.17 -22.65
CA ASN A 41 -12.00 -0.93 -22.35
C ASN A 41 -12.82 -0.42 -23.54
N LEU A 42 -12.18 0.17 -24.56
CA LEU A 42 -12.89 0.69 -25.73
C LEU A 42 -12.51 -0.09 -27.00
N ALA A 43 -11.22 -0.21 -27.32
CA ALA A 43 -10.81 -0.81 -28.59
C ALA A 43 -11.17 -2.30 -28.67
N ARG A 44 -10.94 -3.09 -27.62
CA ARG A 44 -11.24 -4.52 -27.61
C ARG A 44 -12.74 -4.82 -27.85
N PRO A 45 -13.71 -4.22 -27.13
CA PRO A 45 -15.14 -4.46 -27.39
C PRO A 45 -15.60 -3.99 -28.77
N VAL A 46 -15.08 -2.85 -29.26
CA VAL A 46 -15.40 -2.33 -30.61
C VAL A 46 -14.93 -3.28 -31.69
N LEU A 47 -13.69 -3.75 -31.60
CA LEU A 47 -13.16 -4.71 -32.58
C LEU A 47 -13.89 -6.04 -32.51
N LEU A 48 -14.21 -6.52 -31.31
CA LEU A 48 -14.99 -7.75 -31.16
C LEU A 48 -16.36 -7.62 -31.83
N LYS A 49 -17.04 -6.48 -31.65
CA LYS A 49 -18.32 -6.23 -32.33
C LYS A 49 -18.16 -6.22 -33.85
N LEU A 50 -17.13 -5.54 -34.37
CA LEU A 50 -16.86 -5.51 -35.82
C LEU A 50 -16.57 -6.90 -36.40
N VAL A 51 -15.82 -7.74 -35.67
CA VAL A 51 -15.59 -9.15 -36.07
C VAL A 51 -16.91 -9.91 -36.11
N VAL A 52 -17.76 -9.75 -35.09
CA VAL A 52 -19.04 -10.46 -35.01
C VAL A 52 -19.98 -10.02 -36.12
N ASP A 53 -20.15 -8.71 -36.33
CA ASP A 53 -21.01 -8.16 -37.36
C ASP A 53 -20.55 -8.63 -38.76
N ALA A 54 -19.25 -8.58 -39.04
CA ALA A 54 -18.67 -9.09 -40.30
C ALA A 54 -18.79 -10.61 -40.46
N SER A 55 -18.87 -11.37 -39.37
CA SER A 55 -19.07 -12.83 -39.42
C SER A 55 -20.52 -13.24 -39.63
N MET A 56 -21.48 -12.38 -39.29
CA MET A 56 -22.92 -12.65 -39.43
C MET A 56 -23.45 -12.25 -40.80
N ASP A 57 -22.76 -11.37 -41.53
CA ASP A 57 -23.19 -10.86 -42.81
C ASP A 57 -22.70 -11.77 -43.96
N GLU A 58 -23.64 -12.44 -44.66
CA GLU A 58 -23.36 -13.44 -45.70
C GLU A 58 -22.68 -12.85 -46.95
N ALA A 59 -22.72 -11.51 -47.12
CA ALA A 59 -22.16 -10.81 -48.26
C ALA A 59 -20.67 -10.42 -48.11
N THR A 60 -20.05 -10.71 -46.96
CA THR A 60 -18.69 -10.25 -46.65
C THR A 60 -17.63 -11.09 -47.35
N GLU A 61 -16.66 -10.45 -47.99
CA GLU A 61 -15.52 -11.16 -48.58
C GLU A 61 -14.67 -11.83 -47.49
N THR A 62 -14.31 -13.11 -47.71
CA THR A 62 -13.48 -13.89 -46.77
C THR A 62 -12.12 -13.24 -46.45
N SER A 63 -11.60 -12.43 -47.37
CA SER A 63 -10.37 -11.65 -47.22
C SER A 63 -10.49 -10.58 -46.11
N GLU A 64 -11.59 -9.85 -46.05
CA GLU A 64 -11.81 -8.77 -45.08
C GLU A 64 -11.93 -9.31 -43.65
N LEU A 65 -12.63 -10.43 -43.47
CA LEU A 65 -12.79 -11.09 -42.17
C LEU A 65 -11.43 -11.56 -41.63
N VAL A 66 -10.59 -12.15 -42.49
CA VAL A 66 -9.24 -12.60 -42.10
C VAL A 66 -8.37 -11.42 -41.66
N ILE A 67 -8.41 -10.29 -42.39
CA ILE A 67 -7.67 -9.08 -42.02
C ILE A 67 -8.14 -8.57 -40.64
N LEU A 68 -9.45 -8.52 -40.41
CA LEU A 68 -10.02 -8.00 -39.18
C LEU A 68 -9.68 -8.88 -37.96
N LEU A 69 -9.62 -10.20 -38.15
CA LEU A 69 -9.11 -11.15 -37.15
C LEU A 69 -7.62 -10.95 -36.84
N PHE A 70 -6.78 -10.73 -37.85
CA PHE A 70 -5.35 -10.44 -37.64
C PHE A 70 -5.14 -9.14 -36.88
N VAL A 71 -5.89 -8.08 -37.21
CA VAL A 71 -5.84 -6.80 -36.50
C VAL A 71 -6.28 -6.98 -35.04
N PHE A 72 -7.35 -7.74 -34.79
CA PHE A 72 -7.81 -8.06 -33.44
C PHE A 72 -6.73 -8.81 -32.64
N ALA A 73 -6.14 -9.87 -33.23
CA ALA A 73 -5.07 -10.64 -32.59
C ALA A 73 -3.84 -9.78 -32.28
N PHE A 74 -3.43 -8.92 -33.20
CA PHE A 74 -2.32 -7.99 -32.99
C PHE A 74 -2.57 -7.04 -31.81
N ILE A 75 -3.78 -6.49 -31.73
CA ILE A 75 -4.17 -5.58 -30.66
C ILE A 75 -4.21 -6.27 -29.30
N LEU A 76 -4.68 -7.52 -29.23
CA LEU A 76 -4.63 -8.32 -27.99
C LEU A 76 -3.20 -8.60 -27.51
N VAL A 77 -2.29 -8.90 -28.43
CA VAL A 77 -0.88 -9.12 -28.10
C VAL A 77 -0.23 -7.82 -27.63
N ALA A 78 -0.47 -6.72 -28.35
CA ALA A 78 0.02 -5.40 -27.98
C ALA A 78 -0.47 -4.99 -26.57
N GLU A 79 -1.76 -5.18 -26.29
CA GLU A 79 -2.36 -4.97 -24.96
C GLU A 79 -1.66 -5.80 -23.88
N GLY A 80 -1.47 -7.11 -24.13
CA GLY A 80 -0.81 -8.01 -23.19
C GLY A 80 0.62 -7.57 -22.85
N ILE A 81 1.40 -7.18 -23.86
CA ILE A 81 2.76 -6.65 -23.67
C ILE A 81 2.70 -5.36 -22.85
N LEU A 82 1.76 -4.47 -23.13
CA LEU A 82 1.64 -3.16 -22.48
C LEU A 82 1.31 -3.32 -20.99
N ILE A 83 0.40 -4.23 -20.62
CA ILE A 83 0.08 -4.56 -19.21
C ILE A 83 1.32 -5.07 -18.46
N ILE A 84 2.07 -5.99 -19.07
CA ILE A 84 3.29 -6.55 -18.45
C ILE A 84 4.33 -5.44 -18.26
N ARG A 85 4.54 -4.60 -19.28
CA ARG A 85 5.48 -3.48 -19.23
C ARG A 85 5.11 -2.45 -18.17
N LEU A 86 3.84 -2.05 -18.06
CA LEU A 86 3.38 -1.15 -17.00
C LEU A 86 3.65 -1.70 -15.61
N ARG A 87 3.27 -2.97 -15.39
CA ARG A 87 3.47 -3.62 -14.09
C ARG A 87 4.95 -3.69 -13.74
N GLN A 88 5.80 -4.01 -14.71
CA GLN A 88 7.24 -4.03 -14.53
C GLN A 88 7.78 -2.63 -14.19
N LEU A 89 7.38 -1.58 -14.91
CA LEU A 89 7.83 -0.21 -14.70
C LEU A 89 7.49 0.30 -13.28
N VAL A 90 6.27 0.06 -12.82
CA VAL A 90 5.84 0.45 -11.46
C VAL A 90 6.60 -0.33 -10.40
N CYS A 91 6.72 -1.65 -10.55
CA CYS A 91 7.35 -2.50 -9.53
C CYS A 91 8.86 -2.36 -9.49
N ALA A 92 9.51 -2.39 -10.66
CA ALA A 92 10.95 -2.46 -10.77
C ALA A 92 11.62 -1.10 -10.62
N ASP A 93 11.02 -0.04 -11.16
CA ASP A 93 11.68 1.26 -11.22
C ASP A 93 11.17 2.19 -10.11
N PHE A 94 9.85 2.32 -9.95
CA PHE A 94 9.29 3.25 -8.97
C PHE A 94 9.35 2.70 -7.53
N VAL A 95 8.73 1.55 -7.27
CA VAL A 95 8.61 1.02 -5.90
C VAL A 95 9.97 0.61 -5.32
N ARG A 96 10.81 -0.09 -6.10
CA ARG A 96 12.17 -0.46 -5.63
C ARG A 96 13.07 0.77 -5.47
N GLY A 97 12.97 1.76 -6.35
CA GLY A 97 13.70 3.02 -6.21
C GLY A 97 13.33 3.74 -4.91
N LEU A 98 12.03 3.82 -4.61
CA LEU A 98 11.52 4.38 -3.36
C LEU A 98 12.01 3.60 -2.14
N LEU A 99 11.96 2.27 -2.19
CA LEU A 99 12.40 1.39 -1.10
C LEU A 99 13.90 1.57 -0.82
N ALA A 100 14.73 1.57 -1.88
CA ALA A 100 16.17 1.77 -1.79
C ALA A 100 16.53 3.14 -1.20
N TRP A 101 15.67 4.15 -1.36
CA TRP A 101 15.85 5.48 -0.77
C TRP A 101 15.35 5.57 0.68
N ILE A 102 14.16 5.03 0.99
CA ILE A 102 13.54 5.15 2.33
C ILE A 102 14.34 4.38 3.39
N ILE A 103 14.77 3.14 3.09
CA ILE A 103 15.48 2.29 4.07
C ILE A 103 16.69 3.01 4.69
N PRO A 104 17.67 3.54 3.92
CA PRO A 104 18.82 4.21 4.51
C PRO A 104 18.44 5.51 5.23
N VAL A 105 17.43 6.24 4.75
CA VAL A 105 16.96 7.48 5.41
C VAL A 105 16.38 7.19 6.79
N VAL A 106 15.54 6.16 6.90
CA VAL A 106 14.98 5.72 8.18
C VAL A 106 16.09 5.28 9.12
N HIS A 107 17.01 4.43 8.65
CA HIS A 107 18.13 3.94 9.44
C HIS A 107 19.04 5.07 9.96
N LEU A 108 19.41 6.03 9.10
CA LEU A 108 20.20 7.21 9.49
C LEU A 108 19.46 8.10 10.50
N LYS A 109 18.14 8.23 10.37
CA LYS A 109 17.32 9.00 11.30
C LYS A 109 17.27 8.33 12.67
N VAL A 110 17.12 7.00 12.71
CA VAL A 110 17.12 6.24 13.96
C VAL A 110 18.48 6.36 14.66
N MET A 111 19.58 6.19 13.92
CA MET A 111 20.94 6.38 14.45
C MET A 111 21.15 7.78 15.05
N ARG A 112 20.68 8.83 14.35
CA ARG A 112 20.79 10.22 14.86
C ARG A 112 19.96 10.45 16.12
N ARG A 113 18.77 9.84 16.20
CA ARG A 113 17.90 9.92 17.38
C ARG A 113 18.54 9.24 18.58
N THR A 114 19.12 8.05 18.41
CA THR A 114 19.84 7.33 19.48
C THR A 114 21.00 8.18 20.03
N ARG A 115 21.79 8.82 19.15
CA ARG A 115 22.89 9.72 19.55
C ARG A 115 22.41 10.94 20.33
N ASN A 116 21.30 11.56 19.92
CA ASN A 116 20.76 12.77 20.59
C ASN A 116 20.00 12.44 21.88
N SER A 117 19.29 11.32 21.94
CA SER A 117 18.64 10.84 23.17
C SER A 117 19.66 10.55 24.27
N GLY A 118 20.86 10.09 23.91
CA GLY A 118 21.97 9.91 24.86
C GLY A 118 22.58 11.23 25.39
N LYS A 119 22.43 12.35 24.68
CA LYS A 119 22.92 13.67 25.12
C LYS A 119 21.94 14.38 26.06
N ILE A 120 20.63 14.21 25.88
CA ILE A 120 19.61 14.84 26.73
C ILE A 120 19.64 14.27 28.17
N ASN A 121 20.05 13.01 28.34
CA ASN A 121 20.23 12.41 29.67
C ASN A 121 21.56 12.79 30.36
N LYS A 122 22.38 13.67 29.76
CA LYS A 122 23.68 14.13 30.30
C LYS A 122 23.68 15.60 30.72
N SER A 123 22.53 16.19 31.08
CA SER A 123 22.53 17.44 31.84
C SER A 123 22.68 17.11 33.33
N PRO A 124 23.67 17.65 34.05
CA PRO A 124 23.80 17.43 35.49
C PRO A 124 22.72 18.26 36.18
N SER A 125 21.65 17.62 36.67
CA SER A 125 20.81 18.23 37.70
C SER A 125 21.45 17.93 39.06
N PRO A 126 21.85 18.94 39.86
CA PRO A 126 22.21 18.69 41.24
C PRO A 126 20.89 18.47 41.99
N THR A 127 20.69 17.26 42.51
CA THR A 127 20.01 16.95 43.79
C THR A 127 19.56 15.50 43.74
N SER A 128 20.10 14.73 44.68
CA SER A 128 19.78 13.36 45.00
C SER A 128 18.29 13.13 45.21
N THR A 129 17.69 12.24 44.44
CA THR A 129 16.79 11.20 44.94
C THR A 129 16.82 10.05 43.94
N ALA A 130 17.05 8.85 44.46
CA ALA A 130 17.23 7.62 43.69
C ALA A 130 15.97 7.29 42.86
N LYS A 131 15.96 7.73 41.60
CA LYS A 131 14.97 7.30 40.61
C LYS A 131 15.48 6.00 40.00
N LYS A 132 14.71 4.92 40.18
CA LYS A 132 14.95 3.57 39.63
C LYS A 132 15.47 3.63 38.18
N PRO A 133 16.42 2.77 37.80
CA PRO A 133 16.88 2.72 36.41
C PRO A 133 15.67 2.35 35.53
N LYS A 134 15.26 3.28 34.65
CA LYS A 134 14.29 2.96 33.60
C LYS A 134 14.92 1.89 32.72
N PRO A 135 14.31 0.69 32.59
CA PRO A 135 14.86 -0.33 31.75
C PRO A 135 14.76 0.12 30.28
N ASN A 136 15.92 0.21 29.66
CA ASN A 136 16.19 -0.19 28.29
C ASN A 136 15.54 0.60 27.14
N THR A 137 16.38 1.46 26.57
CA THR A 137 16.33 2.04 25.20
C THR A 137 16.15 1.02 24.07
N THR A 138 16.03 -0.29 24.36
CA THR A 138 15.77 -1.35 23.38
C THR A 138 14.47 -1.11 22.61
N ALA A 139 13.48 -0.44 23.21
CA ALA A 139 12.21 -0.04 22.58
C ALA A 139 12.37 0.59 21.20
N THR A 140 13.42 1.38 20.99
CA THR A 140 13.63 2.11 19.72
C THR A 140 14.14 1.20 18.59
N GLY A 141 14.99 0.20 18.89
CA GLY A 141 15.62 -0.64 17.86
C GLY A 141 14.68 -1.69 17.24
N THR A 142 13.73 -2.24 18.01
CA THR A 142 12.75 -3.18 17.42
C THR A 142 11.63 -2.46 16.69
N ASN A 143 11.27 -1.24 17.12
CA ASN A 143 10.25 -0.47 16.43
C ASN A 143 10.74 -0.08 15.03
N GLU A 144 12.05 0.15 14.86
CA GLU A 144 12.68 0.28 13.56
C GLU A 144 12.56 -1.01 12.71
N LEU A 145 12.89 -2.17 13.28
CA LEU A 145 12.80 -3.45 12.58
C LEU A 145 11.37 -3.78 12.16
N THR A 146 10.37 -3.52 13.02
CA THR A 146 8.96 -3.69 12.67
C THR A 146 8.53 -2.68 11.61
N LEU A 147 8.96 -1.43 11.72
CA LEU A 147 8.62 -0.37 10.76
C LEU A 147 9.19 -0.69 9.36
N ILE A 148 10.44 -1.10 9.27
CA ILE A 148 11.09 -1.45 7.99
C ILE A 148 10.60 -2.81 7.48
N GLY A 149 10.53 -3.80 8.37
CA GLY A 149 10.25 -5.19 8.00
C GLY A 149 8.78 -5.50 7.75
N ASN A 150 7.84 -4.73 8.30
CA ASN A 150 6.41 -4.95 8.13
C ASN A 150 5.73 -3.77 7.44
N ASP A 151 5.88 -2.57 8.01
CA ASP A 151 5.07 -1.43 7.57
C ASP A 151 5.53 -0.89 6.22
N LEU A 152 6.85 -0.77 6.02
CA LEU A 152 7.42 -0.27 4.77
C LEU A 152 7.15 -1.21 3.59
N LEU A 153 7.26 -2.52 3.81
CA LEU A 153 6.95 -3.52 2.78
C LEU A 153 5.48 -3.46 2.40
N ARG A 154 4.59 -3.40 3.41
CA ARG A 154 3.15 -3.29 3.18
C ARG A 154 2.77 -2.02 2.41
N VAL A 155 3.36 -0.88 2.78
CA VAL A 155 3.16 0.39 2.04
C VAL A 155 3.67 0.28 0.61
N CYS A 156 4.78 -0.43 0.35
CA CYS A 156 5.30 -0.63 -1.00
C CYS A 156 4.37 -1.51 -1.85
N ASP A 157 3.81 -2.57 -1.27
CA ASP A 157 2.83 -3.42 -1.94
C ASP A 157 1.51 -2.68 -2.23
N ASP A 158 1.03 -1.89 -1.26
CA ASP A 158 -0.15 -1.05 -1.44
C ASP A 158 0.09 0.03 -2.50
N LEU A 159 1.28 0.63 -2.53
CA LEU A 159 1.66 1.64 -3.52
C LEU A 159 1.76 1.05 -4.93
N ARG A 160 2.24 -0.18 -5.05
CA ARG A 160 2.27 -0.92 -6.33
C ARG A 160 0.86 -1.04 -6.92
N ILE A 161 -0.10 -1.47 -6.10
CA ILE A 161 -1.49 -1.62 -6.53
C ILE A 161 -2.12 -0.24 -6.77
N GLY A 162 -1.87 0.72 -5.87
CA GLY A 162 -2.43 2.06 -5.93
C GLY A 162 -2.01 2.85 -7.16
N VAL A 163 -0.72 2.92 -7.48
CA VAL A 163 -0.22 3.75 -8.60
C VAL A 163 -0.68 3.21 -9.94
N TYR A 164 -0.52 1.91 -10.18
CA TYR A 164 -0.97 1.28 -11.42
C TYR A 164 -2.51 1.25 -11.50
N GLY A 165 -3.16 0.78 -10.43
CA GLY A 165 -4.59 0.55 -10.39
C GLY A 165 -5.38 1.85 -10.48
N PHE A 166 -4.96 2.92 -9.79
CA PHE A 166 -5.67 4.19 -9.80
C PHE A 166 -5.63 4.85 -11.19
N ALA A 167 -4.46 4.94 -11.80
CA ALA A 167 -4.30 5.57 -13.13
C ALA A 167 -5.08 4.79 -14.21
N ALA A 168 -4.95 3.47 -14.23
CA ALA A 168 -5.67 2.63 -15.20
C ALA A 168 -7.19 2.62 -14.96
N SER A 169 -7.65 2.63 -13.70
CA SER A 169 -9.09 2.59 -13.38
C SER A 169 -9.81 3.87 -13.79
N LEU A 170 -9.22 5.05 -13.60
CA LEU A 170 -9.86 6.31 -14.00
C LEU A 170 -10.10 6.36 -15.51
N VAL A 171 -9.07 5.98 -16.29
CA VAL A 171 -9.18 5.92 -17.75
C VAL A 171 -10.13 4.80 -18.18
N GLY A 172 -10.11 3.67 -17.49
CA GLY A 172 -11.01 2.55 -17.76
C GLY A 172 -12.48 2.89 -17.50
N ILE A 173 -12.78 3.61 -16.43
CA ILE A 173 -14.14 4.09 -16.15
C ILE A 173 -14.58 5.05 -17.25
N ALA A 174 -13.74 6.02 -17.63
CA ALA A 174 -14.09 6.98 -18.68
C ALA A 174 -14.30 6.32 -20.05
N SER A 175 -13.34 5.50 -20.50
CA SER A 175 -13.41 4.81 -21.80
C SER A 175 -14.50 3.74 -21.84
N GLY A 176 -14.72 3.02 -20.72
CA GLY A 176 -15.81 2.07 -20.58
C GLY A 176 -17.19 2.73 -20.60
N LEU A 177 -17.35 3.90 -19.96
CA LEU A 177 -18.61 4.65 -20.01
C LEU A 177 -18.94 5.09 -21.44
N VAL A 178 -17.94 5.60 -22.17
CA VAL A 178 -18.08 6.00 -23.58
C VAL A 178 -18.46 4.79 -24.45
N GLY A 179 -17.77 3.67 -24.31
CA GLY A 179 -18.06 2.45 -25.05
C GLY A 179 -19.47 1.94 -24.77
N LEU A 180 -19.87 1.93 -23.50
CA LEU A 180 -21.18 1.43 -23.08
C LEU A 180 -22.33 2.30 -23.62
N VAL A 181 -22.19 3.62 -23.58
CA VAL A 181 -23.17 4.55 -24.16
C VAL A 181 -23.26 4.38 -25.67
N TYR A 182 -22.13 4.12 -26.34
CA TYR A 182 -22.10 3.88 -27.78
C TYR A 182 -22.82 2.59 -28.20
N PHE A 183 -22.68 1.50 -27.44
CA PHE A 183 -23.30 0.21 -27.79
C PHE A 183 -24.75 0.05 -27.33
N VAL A 184 -25.06 0.49 -26.12
CA VAL A 184 -26.34 0.18 -25.43
C VAL A 184 -27.23 1.42 -25.28
N GLY A 185 -26.66 2.62 -25.32
CA GLY A 185 -27.38 3.88 -25.19
C GLY A 185 -27.75 4.26 -23.75
N ALA A 186 -28.77 5.10 -23.60
CA ALA A 186 -29.22 5.66 -22.31
C ALA A 186 -29.55 4.64 -21.19
N PRO A 187 -30.13 3.44 -21.44
CA PRO A 187 -30.46 2.52 -20.34
C PRO A 187 -29.22 1.97 -19.61
N ALA A 188 -28.03 2.03 -20.22
CA ALA A 188 -26.81 1.54 -19.61
C ALA A 188 -26.37 2.37 -18.38
N LEU A 189 -26.78 3.64 -18.32
CA LEU A 189 -26.45 4.53 -17.20
C LEU A 189 -27.11 4.10 -15.88
N VAL A 190 -28.25 3.40 -15.95
CA VAL A 190 -28.94 2.89 -14.75
C VAL A 190 -28.09 1.82 -14.06
N GLY A 191 -27.48 0.93 -14.83
CA GLY A 191 -26.57 -0.10 -14.31
C GLY A 191 -25.30 0.49 -13.70
N VAL A 192 -24.71 1.51 -14.35
CA VAL A 192 -23.53 2.23 -13.82
C VAL A 192 -23.88 2.93 -12.50
N GLY A 193 -25.06 3.55 -12.42
CA GLY A 193 -25.56 4.18 -11.20
C GLY A 193 -25.72 3.18 -10.05
N PHE A 194 -26.26 1.98 -10.33
CA PHE A 194 -26.39 0.92 -9.33
C PHE A 194 -25.02 0.45 -8.81
N MET A 195 -24.05 0.23 -9.70
CA MET A 195 -22.69 -0.14 -9.33
C MET A 195 -22.00 0.94 -8.50
N ALA A 196 -22.17 2.22 -8.86
CA ALA A 196 -21.65 3.34 -8.07
C ALA A 196 -22.27 3.37 -6.66
N GLY A 197 -23.58 3.16 -6.55
CA GLY A 197 -24.28 3.04 -5.27
C GLY A 197 -23.76 1.89 -4.42
N TYR A 198 -23.50 0.73 -5.04
CA TYR A 198 -22.90 -0.42 -4.37
C TYR A 198 -21.50 -0.12 -3.82
N ILE A 199 -20.65 0.58 -4.57
CA ILE A 199 -19.30 0.98 -4.09
C ILE A 199 -19.39 1.93 -2.90
N VAL A 200 -20.29 2.92 -2.94
CA VAL A 200 -20.52 3.83 -1.81
C VAL A 200 -21.01 3.05 -0.58
N PHE A 201 -21.93 2.11 -0.77
CA PHE A 201 -22.41 1.25 0.30
C PHE A 201 -21.30 0.38 0.88
N SER A 202 -20.49 -0.29 0.04
CA SER A 202 -19.39 -1.15 0.51
C SER A 202 -18.30 -0.36 1.24
N THR A 203 -18.01 0.86 0.80
CA THR A 203 -17.02 1.74 1.47
C THR A 203 -17.54 2.26 2.81
N PHE A 204 -18.83 2.59 2.89
CA PHE A 204 -19.48 2.97 4.14
C PHE A 204 -19.42 1.83 5.17
N VAL A 205 -19.82 0.61 4.80
CA VAL A 205 -19.75 -0.57 5.66
C VAL A 205 -18.29 -0.83 6.10
N SER A 206 -17.34 -0.76 5.18
CA SER A 206 -15.92 -0.95 5.49
C SER A 206 -15.40 0.07 6.50
N ARG A 207 -15.80 1.34 6.37
CA ARG A 207 -15.36 2.41 7.25
C ARG A 207 -15.97 2.32 8.65
N GLU A 208 -17.28 2.11 8.72
CA GLU A 208 -18.00 2.17 10.01
C GLU A 208 -17.86 0.86 10.80
N VAL A 209 -17.84 -0.28 10.11
CA VAL A 209 -17.81 -1.60 10.77
C VAL A 209 -16.39 -2.15 10.87
N MET A 210 -15.62 -2.19 9.79
CA MET A 210 -14.31 -2.87 9.79
C MET A 210 -13.21 -2.05 10.44
N ALA A 211 -13.15 -0.75 10.16
CA ALA A 211 -12.07 0.10 10.67
C ALA A 211 -11.92 0.07 12.21
N PRO A 212 -12.98 0.14 13.04
CA PRO A 212 -12.82 0.05 14.49
C PRO A 212 -12.40 -1.35 14.95
N ILE A 213 -12.81 -2.42 14.27
CA ILE A 213 -12.43 -3.79 14.61
C ILE A 213 -10.94 -4.00 14.37
N ILE A 214 -10.44 -3.61 13.21
CA ILE A 214 -9.01 -3.72 12.85
C ILE A 214 -8.15 -2.89 13.81
N LYS A 215 -8.60 -1.68 14.19
CA LYS A 215 -7.91 -0.85 15.19
C LYS A 215 -7.84 -1.49 16.57
N LYS A 216 -8.91 -2.18 17.00
CA LYS A 216 -8.92 -2.89 18.29
C LYS A 216 -8.02 -4.12 18.25
N GLU A 217 -8.07 -4.89 17.18
CA GLU A 217 -7.23 -6.08 16.99
C GLU A 217 -5.74 -5.71 17.06
N THR A 218 -5.33 -4.72 16.26
CA THR A 218 -3.94 -4.23 16.23
C THR A 218 -3.48 -3.70 17.59
N ALA A 219 -4.31 -2.92 18.29
CA ALA A 219 -3.96 -2.41 19.62
C ALA A 219 -3.78 -3.51 20.68
N ILE A 220 -4.58 -4.58 20.64
CA ILE A 220 -4.45 -5.72 21.57
C ILE A 220 -3.19 -6.54 21.25
N ALA A 221 -2.93 -6.77 19.95
CA ALA A 221 -1.74 -7.47 19.49
C ALA A 221 -0.46 -6.74 19.93
N ASP A 222 -0.41 -5.41 19.76
CA ASP A 222 0.70 -4.57 20.25
C ASP A 222 0.86 -4.67 21.77
N GLY A 223 -0.26 -4.68 22.51
CA GLY A 223 -0.26 -4.88 23.95
C GLY A 223 0.29 -6.25 24.40
N ARG A 224 0.10 -7.31 23.61
CA ARG A 224 0.71 -8.64 23.86
C ARG A 224 2.20 -8.62 23.56
N LEU A 225 2.59 -8.09 22.40
CA LEU A 225 3.98 -8.00 21.98
C LEU A 225 4.82 -7.16 22.95
N GLY A 226 4.25 -6.07 23.48
CA GLY A 226 4.88 -5.25 24.51
C GLY A 226 5.23 -6.04 25.78
N THR A 227 4.29 -6.83 26.31
CA THR A 227 4.54 -7.65 27.51
C THR A 227 5.50 -8.80 27.24
N MET A 228 5.37 -9.47 26.09
CA MET A 228 6.31 -10.52 25.70
C MET A 228 7.74 -9.99 25.62
N ARG A 229 7.90 -8.77 25.12
CA ARG A 229 9.19 -8.11 25.03
C ARG A 229 9.77 -7.75 26.40
N GLU A 230 8.97 -7.20 27.31
CA GLU A 230 9.39 -6.91 28.69
C GLU A 230 9.86 -8.19 29.39
N MET A 231 9.11 -9.29 29.24
CA MET A 231 9.46 -10.60 29.79
C MET A 231 10.79 -11.12 29.22
N VAL A 232 11.00 -11.06 27.90
CA VAL A 232 12.25 -11.51 27.26
C VAL A 232 13.44 -10.64 27.69
N SER A 233 13.25 -9.32 27.82
CA SER A 233 14.30 -8.42 28.30
C SER A 233 14.69 -8.68 29.76
N GLY A 234 13.78 -9.21 30.58
CA GLY A 234 13.97 -9.51 32.00
C GLY A 234 14.07 -11.01 32.31
N ILE A 235 14.43 -11.84 31.32
CA ILE A 235 14.31 -13.30 31.44
C ILE A 235 15.12 -13.88 32.59
N GLN A 236 16.27 -13.29 32.91
CA GLN A 236 17.11 -13.73 34.03
C GLN A 236 16.37 -13.54 35.37
N GLN A 237 15.78 -12.37 35.61
CA GLN A 237 15.03 -12.07 36.84
C GLN A 237 13.81 -12.98 36.98
N VAL A 238 13.10 -13.23 35.88
CA VAL A 238 11.94 -14.14 35.85
C VAL A 238 12.36 -15.56 36.30
N LYS A 239 13.52 -16.05 35.83
CA LYS A 239 14.05 -17.36 36.22
C LYS A 239 14.50 -17.40 37.68
N TYR A 240 15.23 -16.38 38.16
CA TYR A 240 15.68 -16.32 39.55
C TYR A 240 14.52 -16.33 40.56
N LEU A 241 13.40 -15.71 40.20
CA LEU A 241 12.21 -15.61 41.05
C LEU A 241 11.18 -16.72 40.77
N THR A 242 11.44 -17.61 39.81
CA THR A 242 10.51 -18.68 39.38
C THR A 242 9.11 -18.15 39.02
N TRP A 243 9.04 -16.95 38.43
CA TRP A 243 7.77 -16.30 38.05
C TRP A 243 7.23 -16.72 36.68
N GLU A 244 7.81 -17.74 36.06
CA GLU A 244 7.48 -18.17 34.70
C GLU A 244 5.99 -18.44 34.52
N GLU A 245 5.39 -19.19 35.44
CA GLU A 245 3.97 -19.58 35.38
C GLU A 245 3.03 -18.37 35.43
N ASN A 246 3.32 -17.40 36.31
CA ASN A 246 2.52 -16.17 36.41
C ASN A 246 2.58 -15.34 35.11
N TYR A 247 3.75 -15.23 34.50
CA TYR A 247 3.90 -14.53 33.22
C TYR A 247 3.25 -15.29 32.06
N LEU A 248 3.30 -16.61 32.08
CA LEU A 248 2.70 -17.48 31.07
C LEU A 248 1.16 -17.35 31.10
N GLN A 249 0.56 -17.37 32.29
CA GLN A 249 -0.87 -17.13 32.48
C GLN A 249 -1.28 -15.73 31.99
N LEU A 250 -0.51 -14.69 32.34
CA LEU A 250 -0.73 -13.32 31.85
C LEU A 250 -0.70 -13.24 30.32
N LEU A 251 0.24 -13.94 29.67
CA LEU A 251 0.36 -13.97 28.22
C LEU A 251 -0.80 -14.73 27.56
N PHE A 252 -1.25 -15.83 28.17
CA PHE A 252 -2.43 -16.57 27.72
C PHE A 252 -3.71 -15.73 27.80
N ASP A 253 -3.90 -14.96 28.87
CA ASP A 253 -5.05 -14.07 29.01
C ASP A 253 -5.06 -12.94 27.97
N LYS A 254 -3.88 -12.41 27.62
CA LYS A 254 -3.75 -11.47 26.50
C LYS A 254 -4.06 -12.14 25.16
N ARG A 255 -3.53 -13.34 24.92
CA ARG A 255 -3.79 -14.08 23.68
C ARG A 255 -5.26 -14.48 23.54
N LYS A 256 -5.95 -14.85 24.62
CA LYS A 256 -7.38 -15.18 24.60
C LYS A 256 -8.24 -13.98 24.21
N ARG A 257 -7.86 -12.77 24.64
CA ARG A 257 -8.49 -11.52 24.22
C ARG A 257 -8.25 -11.21 22.75
N GLU A 258 -7.01 -11.36 22.29
CA GLU A 258 -6.64 -11.19 20.87
C GLU A 258 -7.42 -12.15 19.97
N LEU A 259 -7.45 -13.44 20.31
CA LEU A 259 -8.19 -14.46 19.56
C LEU A 259 -9.68 -14.15 19.45
N ARG A 260 -10.28 -13.57 20.49
CA ARG A 260 -11.70 -13.16 20.46
C ARG A 260 -11.95 -12.05 19.44
N GLU A 261 -11.06 -11.07 19.35
CA GLU A 261 -11.17 -10.01 18.35
C GLU A 261 -10.83 -10.50 16.94
N ILE A 262 -9.86 -11.41 16.78
CA ILE A 262 -9.58 -12.06 15.49
C ILE A 262 -10.80 -12.85 15.00
N LEU A 263 -11.46 -13.60 15.87
CA LEU A 263 -12.69 -14.33 15.53
C LEU A 263 -13.81 -13.36 15.13
N ARG A 264 -13.94 -12.24 15.83
CA ARG A 264 -14.89 -11.18 15.46
C ARG A 264 -14.56 -10.63 14.07
N HIS A 265 -13.30 -10.26 13.81
CA HIS A 265 -12.87 -9.76 12.50
C HIS A 265 -13.16 -10.75 11.37
N ARG A 266 -12.88 -12.06 11.56
CA ARG A 266 -13.18 -13.09 10.57
C ARG A 266 -14.68 -13.32 10.33
N ALA A 267 -15.53 -13.12 11.34
CA ALA A 267 -16.98 -13.24 11.17
C ALA A 267 -17.56 -12.12 10.29
N TYR A 268 -16.82 -11.04 10.10
CA TYR A 268 -17.21 -9.88 9.29
C TYR A 268 -16.56 -9.88 7.89
N GLN A 269 -15.59 -10.75 7.62
CA GLN A 269 -15.02 -10.97 6.28
C GLN A 269 -15.93 -11.85 5.43
#